data_AF-A0A2J6J0U4-F1
#
_entry.id   AF-A0A2J6J0U4-F1
#
_cell.length_a   1.000
_cell.length_b   1.000
_cell.length_c   1.000
_cell.angle_alpha   90.00
_cell.angle_beta   90.00
_cell.angle_gamma   90.00
#
_symmetry.space_group_name_H-M   'P 1'
#
loop_
_entity.id
_entity.type
_entity.pdbx_description
1 polymer ?
#
loop_
_entity_poly.entity_id
_entity_poly.type
_entity_poly.pdbx_seq_one_letter_code
_entity_poly.pdbx_strand_id
1 'polypeptide(L)' 'MLTSCALPPETPVTRQQLMRTGIYQKYIIEDSPEQVLDMLNTYGEAILKGKRNIPGKNFPVDLKLLAIPGEVEIIEYDR' A
#
# COMPACT_ATOMS: atom_id res chain seq x y z
N MET A 1 -0.55 -14.95 -20.67
CA MET A 1 -0.72 -14.44 -19.30
C MET A 1 -1.54 -13.17 -19.40
N LEU A 2 -2.79 -13.16 -18.92
CA LEU A 2 -3.48 -11.90 -18.68
C LEU A 2 -2.87 -11.33 -17.40
N THR A 3 -1.95 -10.40 -17.56
CA THR A 3 -1.50 -9.57 -16.45
C THR A 3 -2.71 -8.74 -16.04
N SER A 4 -3.36 -9.10 -14.94
CA SER A 4 -4.31 -8.21 -14.26
C SER A 4 -3.49 -7.10 -13.61
N CYS A 5 -2.83 -6.27 -14.41
CA CYS A 5 -2.26 -5.02 -13.96
C CYS A 5 -3.46 -4.17 -13.52
N ALA A 6 -3.45 -3.71 -12.27
CA ALA A 6 -4.36 -2.65 -11.91
C ALA A 6 -4.17 -1.51 -12.92
N LEU A 7 -5.28 -0.95 -13.41
CA LEU A 7 -5.20 0.27 -14.21
C LEU A 7 -4.96 1.43 -13.24
N PRO A 8 -4.27 2.50 -13.68
CA PRO A 8 -4.24 3.74 -12.93
C PRO A 8 -5.65 4.14 -12.53
N PRO A 9 -5.86 4.66 -11.31
CA PRO A 9 -7.19 5.00 -10.85
C PRO A 9 -7.75 6.19 -11.65
N GLU A 10 -9.06 6.18 -11.93
CA GLU A 10 -9.73 7.28 -12.64
C GLU A 10 -9.60 8.62 -11.88
N THR A 11 -9.55 8.55 -10.55
CA THR A 11 -9.28 9.68 -9.67
C THR A 11 -8.00 9.41 -8.88
N PRO A 12 -7.01 10.33 -8.90
CA PRO A 12 -5.78 10.12 -8.15
C PRO A 12 -6.01 9.89 -6.66
N VAL A 13 -5.34 8.89 -6.11
CA VAL A 13 -5.22 8.67 -4.67
C VAL A 13 -4.49 9.86 -4.05
N THR A 14 -5.11 10.43 -3.04
CA THR A 14 -4.55 11.53 -2.26
C THR A 14 -3.76 11.02 -1.06
N ARG A 15 -2.82 11.84 -0.59
CA ARG A 15 -2.10 11.58 0.68
C ARG A 15 -3.05 11.38 1.85
N GLN A 16 -4.17 12.10 1.89
CA GLN A 16 -5.16 11.96 2.95
C GLN A 16 -5.79 10.56 2.93
N GLN A 17 -6.16 10.03 1.76
CA GLN A 17 -6.70 8.68 1.63
C GLN A 17 -5.68 7.62 2.07
N LEU A 18 -4.43 7.74 1.61
CA LEU A 18 -3.36 6.83 2.03
C LEU A 18 -3.16 6.86 3.56
N MET A 19 -3.10 8.04 4.18
CA MET A 19 -2.90 8.15 5.62
C MET A 19 -4.09 7.63 6.44
N ARG A 20 -5.33 7.74 5.93
CA ARG A 20 -6.53 7.21 6.60
C ARG A 20 -6.50 5.69 6.76
N THR A 21 -5.76 4.96 5.93
CA THR A 21 -5.57 3.51 6.08
C THR A 21 -4.84 3.11 7.37
N GLY A 22 -4.05 4.05 7.92
CA GLY A 22 -3.14 3.81 9.04
C GLY A 22 -1.93 2.96 8.69
N ILE A 23 -1.58 2.79 7.41
CA ILE A 23 -0.50 1.89 6.98
C ILE A 23 0.83 2.15 7.69
N TYR A 24 1.27 3.40 7.79
CA TYR A 24 2.51 3.79 8.48
C TYR A 24 2.43 3.70 10.01
N GLN A 25 1.24 3.49 10.58
CA GLN A 25 1.06 3.26 12.01
C GLN A 25 1.10 1.76 12.31
N LYS A 26 0.46 0.96 11.45
CA LYS A 26 0.32 -0.50 11.56
C LYS A 26 1.58 -1.26 11.12
N TYR A 27 2.35 -0.70 10.19
CA TYR A 27 3.50 -1.35 9.60
C TYR A 27 4.71 -0.43 9.58
N ILE A 28 5.89 -1.04 9.69
CA ILE A 28 7.16 -0.41 9.39
C ILE A 28 7.48 -0.82 7.95
N ILE A 29 7.33 0.13 7.03
CA ILE A 29 7.56 -0.01 5.58
C ILE A 29 8.72 0.89 5.16
N GLU A 30 9.49 0.44 4.17
CA GLU A 30 10.70 1.14 3.69
C GLU A 30 10.34 2.32 2.77
N ASP A 31 9.27 2.18 1.99
CA ASP A 31 8.82 3.18 1.03
C ASP A 31 8.16 4.40 1.70
N SER A 32 8.54 5.60 1.26
CA SER A 32 7.95 6.86 1.74
C SER A 32 6.50 7.02 1.27
N PRO A 33 5.67 7.81 1.98
CA PRO A 33 4.29 8.07 1.55
C PRO A 33 4.19 8.58 0.11
N GLU A 34 5.15 9.38 -0.32
CA GLU A 34 5.23 9.96 -1.65
C GLU A 34 5.53 8.89 -2.70
N GLN A 35 6.44 7.95 -2.41
CA GLN A 35 6.73 6.81 -3.30
C GLN A 35 5.51 5.90 -3.43
N VAL A 36 4.81 5.63 -2.33
CA VAL A 36 3.59 4.81 -2.35
C VAL A 36 2.48 5.48 -3.15
N LEU A 37 2.30 6.80 -2.99
CA LEU A 37 1.33 7.56 -3.79
C LEU A 37 1.68 7.57 -5.28
N ASP A 38 2.95 7.71 -5.62
CA ASP A 38 3.41 7.66 -7.01
C ASP A 38 3.09 6.30 -7.65
N MET A 39 3.40 5.19 -6.96
CA MET A 39 3.07 3.84 -7.42
C MET A 39 1.56 3.64 -7.59
N LEU A 40 0.76 4.05 -6.60
CA LEU A 40 -0.71 3.91 -6.67
C LEU A 40 -1.32 4.73 -7.81
N ASN A 41 -0.83 5.93 -8.05
CA ASN A 41 -1.36 6.80 -9.10
C ASN A 41 -0.83 6.44 -10.50
N THR A 42 0.32 5.77 -10.58
CA THR A 42 0.92 5.33 -11.85
C THR A 42 0.47 3.95 -12.27
N TYR A 43 0.27 3.04 -11.32
CA TYR A 43 0.04 1.61 -11.58
C TYR A 43 -1.27 1.09 -10.99
N GLY A 44 -2.02 1.88 -10.23
CA GLY A 44 -3.24 1.41 -9.54
C GLY A 44 -2.98 0.47 -8.35
N GLU A 45 -1.73 0.06 -8.15
CA GLU A 45 -1.33 -0.82 -7.05
C GLU A 45 0.10 -0.52 -6.59
N ALA A 46 0.41 -0.92 -5.36
CA ALA A 46 1.76 -0.88 -4.81
C ALA A 46 2.05 -2.14 -4.01
N ILE A 47 3.20 -2.77 -4.26
CA ILE A 47 3.67 -3.94 -3.49
C ILE A 47 4.80 -3.47 -2.59
N LEU A 48 4.58 -3.53 -1.29
CA LEU A 48 5.49 -3.01 -0.28
C LEU A 48 6.03 -4.15 0.58
N LYS A 49 7.28 -4.03 0.99
CA LYS A 49 7.88 -4.90 1.99
C LYS A 49 7.87 -4.19 3.33
N GLY A 50 7.57 -4.93 4.39
CA GLY A 50 7.62 -4.36 5.71
C GLY A 50 7.53 -5.39 6.81
N LYS A 51 7.20 -4.89 8.00
CA LYS A 51 6.88 -5.70 9.17
C LYS A 51 5.76 -5.07 9.98
N ARG A 52 4.98 -5.88 10.68
CA ARG A 52 3.98 -5.37 11.63
C ARG A 52 4.68 -4.52 12.70
N ASN A 53 4.11 -3.36 13.01
CA ASN A 53 4.62 -2.46 14.04
C ASN A 53 4.19 -2.94 15.45
N ILE A 54 4.77 -4.06 15.89
CA ILE A 54 4.50 -4.65 17.21
C ILE A 54 5.80 -4.57 18.03
N PRO A 55 5.82 -3.82 19.16
CA PRO A 55 7.02 -3.69 19.98
C PRO A 55 7.60 -5.04 20.40
N GLY A 56 8.92 -5.20 20.24
CA GLY A 56 9.65 -6.40 20.64
C GLY A 56 9.41 -7.63 19.76
N LYS A 57 8.69 -7.51 18.64
CA LYS A 57 8.46 -8.63 17.71
C LYS A 57 8.87 -8.25 16.28
N ASN A 58 9.33 -9.25 15.52
CA ASN A 58 9.63 -9.10 14.10
C ASN A 58 8.71 -10.03 13.29
N PHE A 59 7.68 -9.44 12.67
CA PHE A 59 6.76 -10.16 11.80
C PHE A 59 6.86 -9.58 10.40
N PRO A 60 7.71 -10.14 9.53
CA PRO A 60 7.82 -9.69 8.15
C PRO A 60 6.51 -9.93 7.42
N VAL A 61 6.10 -8.97 6.61
CA VAL A 61 4.89 -9.05 5.78
C VAL A 61 5.16 -8.42 4.42
N ASP A 62 4.51 -8.95 3.41
CA ASP A 62 4.35 -8.29 2.12
C ASP A 62 2.95 -7.66 2.08
N LEU A 63 2.88 -6.40 1.66
CA LEU A 63 1.64 -5.64 1.58
C LEU A 63 1.32 -5.34 0.13
N LYS A 64 0.08 -5.62 -0.29
CA LYS A 64 -0.46 -5.17 -1.56
C LYS A 64 -1.48 -4.07 -1.29
N LEU A 65 -1.22 -2.89 -1.83
CA LEU A 65 -2.16 -1.78 -1.81
C LEU A 65 -2.85 -1.69 -3.16
N LEU A 66 -4.16 -1.44 -3.14
CA LEU A 66 -4.98 -1.25 -4.34
C LEU A 66 -5.66 0.12 -4.28
N ALA A 67 -5.53 0.89 -5.35
CA ALA A 67 -6.28 2.12 -5.53
C ALA A 67 -7.68 1.77 -6.05
N ILE A 68 -8.69 1.91 -5.18
CA ILE A 68 -10.10 1.71 -5.54
C ILE A 68 -10.84 3.06 -5.51
N PRO A 69 -12.00 3.20 -6.17
CA PRO A 69 -12.72 4.47 -6.18
C PRO A 69 -12.97 5.03 -4.77
N GLY A 70 -12.29 6.13 -4.44
CA GLY A 70 -12.43 6.82 -3.15
C GLY A 70 -11.59 6.29 -1.99
N GLU A 71 -10.96 5.12 -2.11
CA GLU A 71 -10.30 4.42 -0.98
C GLU A 71 -8.98 3.72 -1.41
N VAL A 72 -8.23 3.25 -0.42
CA VAL A 72 -7.04 2.42 -0.62
C VAL A 72 -7.23 1.14 0.20
N GLU A 73 -7.33 0.01 -0.49
CA GLU A 73 -7.43 -1.29 0.14
C GLU A 73 -6.02 -1.84 0.43
N ILE A 74 -5.86 -2.52 1.57
CA ILE A 74 -4.60 -3.13 1.98
C ILE A 74 -4.82 -4.62 2.17
N ILE A 75 -4.06 -5.42 1.44
CA ILE A 75 -4.01 -6.87 1.56
C ILE A 75 -2.64 -7.24 2.13
N GLU A 76 -2.63 -8.06 3.17
CA GLU A 76 -1.43 -8.48 3.86
C GLU A 76 -1.14 -9.96 3.59
N TYR A 77 0.13 -10.27 3.36
CA TYR A 77 0.64 -11.61 3.20
C TYR A 77 1.74 -11.87 4.23
N ASP A 78 1.57 -12.90 5.05
CA ASP A 78 2.62 -13.37 5.95
C ASP A 78 3.79 -13.93 5.14
N ARG A 79 5.01 -13.69 5.60
CA ARG A 79 6.26 -14.14 4.97
C ARG A 79 7.04 -15.13 5.82
#